data_AF-A0A9R0ADL7-F1
#
_entry.id   AF-A0A9R0ADL7-F1
#
_cell.length_a   1.000
_cell.length_b   1.000
_cell.length_c   1.000
_cell.angle_alpha   90.00
_cell.angle_beta   90.00
_cell.angle_gamma   90.00
#
_symmetry.space_group_name_H-M   'P 1'
#
loop_
_entity.id
_entity.type
_entity.pdbx_description
1 polymer ?
#
loop_
_entity_poly.entity_id
_entity_poly.type
_entity_poly.pdbx_seq_one_letter_code
_entity_poly.pdbx_strand_id
1 'polypeptide(L)'
;MVGLEQLSAVSVFEDRYKPNIELEEAKQLVRDAITAGIFCDLGSGSNVDLCVITEKTVDYLRGYDQPVQKGLREGTYRYKPGTTAVLTKTVTPLTLDVVDESVQVMDTE
;
A
#
# COMPACT_ATOMS: atom_id res chain seq x y z
N MET A 1 -8.46 11.23 17.33
CA MET A 1 -7.18 11.97 17.30
C MET A 1 -6.72 11.92 15.86
N VAL A 2 -6.87 13.02 15.13
CA VAL A 2 -6.32 13.13 13.78
C VAL A 2 -4.78 13.20 13.93
N GLY A 3 -4.00 12.71 12.96
CA GLY A 3 -2.54 12.48 13.07
C GLY A 3 -1.69 13.74 13.31
N LEU A 4 -0.42 13.58 13.70
CA LEU A 4 0.52 14.69 13.93
C LEU A 4 0.78 15.51 12.64
N GLU A 5 0.57 14.89 11.48
CA GLU A 5 0.75 15.43 10.14
C GLU A 5 -0.34 16.38 9.62
N GLN A 6 -1.35 16.71 10.45
CA GLN A 6 -2.49 17.53 10.02
C GLN A 6 -2.11 18.91 9.46
N LEU A 7 -1.09 19.56 10.01
CA LEU A 7 -0.80 20.95 9.65
C LEU A 7 -0.39 21.11 8.18
N SER A 8 0.34 20.14 7.64
CA SER A 8 0.77 20.14 6.23
C SER A 8 -0.38 19.82 5.28
N ALA A 9 -1.29 18.92 5.67
CA ALA A 9 -2.48 18.63 4.87
C ALA A 9 -3.49 19.79 4.91
N VAL A 10 -3.68 20.40 6.08
CA VAL A 10 -4.58 21.55 6.27
C VAL A 10 -4.10 22.75 5.47
N SER A 11 -2.80 23.05 5.43
CA SER A 11 -2.29 24.18 4.63
C SER A 11 -2.61 24.05 3.14
N VAL A 12 -2.58 22.82 2.60
CA VAL A 12 -2.98 22.53 1.22
C VAL A 12 -4.48 22.75 1.00
N PHE A 13 -5.31 22.34 1.96
CA PHE A 13 -6.75 22.56 1.88
C PHE A 13 -7.11 24.04 1.98
N GLU A 14 -6.51 24.79 2.91
CA GLU A 14 -6.75 26.23 3.10
C GLU A 14 -6.39 27.05 1.84
N ASP A 15 -5.34 26.64 1.10
CA ASP A 15 -4.90 27.34 -0.11
C ASP A 15 -5.81 27.05 -1.33
N ARG A 16 -6.28 25.82 -1.49
CA ARG A 16 -6.84 25.35 -2.78
C ARG A 16 -8.28 24.85 -2.74
N TYR A 17 -8.85 24.65 -1.56
CA TYR A 17 -10.23 24.17 -1.44
C TYR A 17 -11.22 25.19 -2.02
N LYS A 18 -12.24 24.67 -2.71
CA LYS A 18 -13.40 25.43 -3.17
C LYS A 18 -14.68 24.63 -2.89
N PRO A 19 -15.80 25.29 -2.62
CA PRO A 19 -17.08 24.60 -2.50
C PRO A 19 -17.48 24.00 -3.85
N ASN A 20 -18.12 22.82 -3.82
CA ASN A 20 -18.68 22.13 -5.01
C ASN A 20 -17.65 21.85 -6.12
N ILE A 21 -16.44 21.41 -5.75
CA ILE A 21 -15.45 20.93 -6.72
C ILE A 21 -15.86 19.61 -7.37
N GLU A 22 -15.42 19.42 -8.60
CA GLU A 22 -15.64 18.18 -9.35
C GLU A 22 -14.85 17.01 -8.75
N LEU A 23 -15.34 15.79 -8.98
CA LEU A 23 -14.80 14.58 -8.36
C LEU A 23 -13.31 14.35 -8.65
N GLU A 24 -12.86 14.60 -9.88
CA GLU A 24 -11.44 14.45 -10.25
C GLU A 24 -10.56 15.55 -9.63
N GLU A 25 -11.07 16.78 -9.54
CA GLU A 25 -10.37 17.86 -8.84
C GLU A 25 -10.24 17.56 -7.34
N ALA A 26 -11.29 16.99 -6.73
CA ALA A 26 -11.29 16.56 -5.34
C ALA A 26 -10.27 15.44 -5.07
N LYS A 27 -10.21 14.41 -5.92
CA LYS A 27 -9.19 13.36 -5.83
C LYS A 27 -7.78 13.95 -5.85
N GLN A 28 -7.54 14.88 -6.79
CA GLN A 28 -6.25 15.52 -7.00
C GLN A 28 -5.83 16.37 -5.79
N LEU A 29 -6.77 17.14 -5.23
CA LEU A 29 -6.58 17.96 -4.04
C LEU A 29 -6.25 17.10 -2.81
N VAL A 30 -7.04 16.04 -2.56
CA VAL A 30 -6.83 15.14 -1.42
C VAL A 30 -5.50 14.42 -1.54
N ARG A 31 -5.16 13.92 -2.73
CA ARG A 31 -3.86 13.29 -2.96
C ARG A 31 -2.71 14.26 -2.70
N ASP A 32 -2.79 15.51 -3.14
CA ASP A 32 -1.73 16.48 -2.83
C ASP A 32 -1.62 16.79 -1.33
N ALA A 33 -2.75 16.88 -0.62
CA ALA A 33 -2.73 17.12 0.83
C ALA A 33 -2.04 15.96 1.59
N ILE A 34 -2.31 14.71 1.18
CA ILE A 34 -1.64 13.53 1.74
C ILE A 34 -0.15 13.53 1.37
N THR A 35 0.18 13.82 0.12
CA THR A 35 1.57 13.90 -0.34
C THR A 35 2.36 15.00 0.39
N ALA A 36 1.74 16.13 0.72
CA ALA A 36 2.37 17.16 1.55
C ALA A 36 2.66 16.64 2.97
N GLY A 37 1.73 15.88 3.57
CA GLY A 37 1.97 15.18 4.84
C GLY A 37 3.16 14.21 4.75
N ILE A 38 3.20 13.37 3.71
CA ILE A 38 4.27 12.40 3.47
C ILE A 38 5.65 13.07 3.37
N PHE A 39 5.77 14.22 2.70
CA PHE A 39 7.06 14.89 2.52
C PHE A 39 7.46 15.80 3.69
N CYS A 40 6.53 16.15 4.57
CA CYS A 40 6.78 17.07 5.69
C CYS A 40 6.80 16.39 7.06
N ASP A 41 6.37 15.14 7.18
CA ASP A 41 6.36 14.37 8.43
C ASP A 41 7.17 13.07 8.30
N LEU A 42 7.86 12.68 9.38
CA LEU A 42 8.67 11.45 9.42
C LEU A 42 7.85 10.20 9.80
N GLY A 43 6.70 10.40 10.45
CA GLY A 43 5.76 9.32 10.77
C GLY A 43 4.92 8.88 9.58
N SER A 44 4.82 9.75 8.57
CA SER A 44 4.04 9.58 7.36
C SER A 44 4.91 9.14 6.19
N GLY A 45 4.40 8.24 5.35
CA GLY A 45 5.15 7.72 4.20
C GLY A 45 4.40 6.62 3.45
N SER A 46 5.05 6.05 2.43
CA SER A 46 4.48 5.05 1.52
C SER A 46 3.57 5.64 0.44
N ASN A 47 2.50 4.94 0.09
CA ASN A 47 1.60 5.25 -1.02
C ASN A 47 0.41 6.11 -0.55
N VAL A 48 -0.23 6.77 -1.49
CA VAL A 48 -1.51 7.44 -1.29
C VAL A 48 -2.64 6.48 -1.69
N ASP A 49 -3.56 6.24 -0.77
CA ASP A 49 -4.80 5.51 -1.01
C ASP A 49 -5.99 6.49 -0.99
N LEU A 50 -6.93 6.33 -1.90
CA LEU A 50 -8.18 7.10 -1.92
C LEU A 50 -9.39 6.20 -1.74
N CYS A 51 -10.39 6.70 -1.02
CA CYS A 51 -11.72 6.09 -0.94
C CYS A 51 -12.73 7.13 -1.43
N VAL A 52 -13.40 6.84 -2.54
CA VAL A 52 -14.40 7.73 -3.13
C VAL A 52 -15.78 7.18 -2.80
N ILE A 53 -16.57 7.97 -2.08
CA ILE A 53 -17.92 7.60 -1.68
C ILE A 53 -18.87 8.53 -2.41
N THR A 54 -19.72 7.95 -3.27
CA THR A 54 -20.84 8.64 -3.92
C THR A 54 -22.16 8.08 -3.40
N GLU A 55 -23.29 8.67 -3.76
CA GLU A 55 -24.61 8.15 -3.37
C GLU A 55 -24.84 6.71 -3.85
N LYS A 56 -24.19 6.31 -4.95
CA LYS A 56 -24.43 5.02 -5.63
C LYS A 56 -23.35 3.99 -5.33
N THR A 57 -22.11 4.42 -5.19
CA THR A 57 -20.95 3.53 -5.18
C THR A 57 -19.91 3.95 -4.15
N VAL A 58 -19.11 2.97 -3.74
CA VAL A 58 -17.89 3.17 -2.95
C VAL A 58 -16.74 2.56 -3.74
N ASP A 59 -15.77 3.38 -4.10
CA ASP A 59 -14.60 2.98 -4.88
C ASP A 59 -13.33 3.09 -4.02
N TYR A 60 -12.72 1.95 -3.72
CA TYR A 60 -11.46 1.88 -2.99
C TYR A 60 -10.28 1.84 -3.98
N LEU A 61 -9.49 2.91 -4.01
CA LEU A 61 -8.34 3.08 -4.88
C LEU A 61 -7.05 2.93 -4.06
N ARG A 62 -6.58 1.68 -3.94
CA ARG A 62 -5.33 1.35 -3.24
C ARG A 62 -4.13 1.56 -4.17
N GLY A 63 -3.09 2.25 -3.69
CA GLY A 63 -1.94 2.63 -4.48
C GLY A 63 -2.28 3.63 -5.58
N TYR A 64 -3.22 4.54 -5.31
CA TYR A 64 -3.63 5.58 -6.26
C TYR A 64 -2.44 6.42 -6.73
N ASP A 65 -1.53 6.75 -5.80
CA ASP A 65 -0.26 7.40 -6.13
C ASP A 65 0.90 6.83 -5.30
N GLN A 66 2.09 6.85 -5.86
CA GLN A 66 3.33 6.38 -5.25
C GLN A 66 4.39 7.48 -5.34
N PRO A 67 4.33 8.51 -4.47
CA PRO A 67 5.21 9.68 -4.55
C PRO A 67 6.69 9.32 -4.29
N VAL A 68 6.94 8.22 -3.58
CA VAL A 68 8.29 7.74 -3.26
C VAL A 68 8.49 6.34 -3.83
N GLN A 69 9.53 6.18 -4.66
CA GLN A 69 9.94 4.88 -5.18
C GLN A 69 11.15 4.35 -4.40
N LYS A 70 11.13 3.04 -4.14
CA LYS A 70 12.26 2.37 -3.50
C LYS A 70 13.39 2.21 -4.52
N GLY A 71 14.60 2.65 -4.14
CA GLY A 71 15.80 2.42 -4.93
C GLY A 71 16.10 0.93 -5.15
N LEU A 72 16.77 0.64 -6.26
CA LEU A 72 17.26 -0.70 -6.58
C LEU A 72 18.45 -1.03 -5.66
N ARG A 73 18.48 -2.26 -5.14
CA ARG A 73 19.64 -2.75 -4.40
C ARG A 73 20.73 -3.11 -5.41
N GLU A 74 21.88 -2.45 -5.32
CA GLU A 74 23.01 -2.70 -6.24
C GLU A 74 23.74 -4.02 -5.94
N GLY A 75 23.73 -4.45 -4.68
CA GLY A 75 24.42 -5.67 -4.23
C GLY A 75 23.50 -6.88 -4.06
N THR A 76 24.07 -8.08 -4.26
CA THR A 76 23.44 -9.34 -3.87
C THR A 76 24.00 -9.80 -2.52
N TYR A 77 23.15 -9.84 -1.49
CA TYR A 77 23.54 -10.21 -0.12
C TYR A 77 23.00 -11.58 0.30
N ARG A 78 22.69 -12.46 -0.66
CA ARG A 78 22.24 -13.83 -0.36
C ARG A 78 23.44 -14.71 -0.03
N TYR A 79 23.46 -15.25 1.18
CA TYR A 79 24.42 -16.27 1.59
C TYR A 79 24.00 -17.66 1.11
N LYS A 80 24.97 -18.55 0.89
CA LYS A 80 24.70 -19.96 0.58
C LYS A 80 24.04 -20.65 1.79
N PRO A 81 23.20 -21.69 1.61
CA PRO A 81 22.68 -22.47 2.72
C PRO A 81 23.80 -23.02 3.61
N GLY A 82 23.59 -23.03 4.93
CA GLY A 82 24.57 -23.53 5.91
C GLY A 82 25.52 -22.49 6.49
N THR A 83 25.41 -21.21 6.12
CA THR A 83 26.25 -20.13 6.68
C THR A 83 25.82 -19.65 8.08
N THR A 84 24.64 -20.05 8.55
CA THR A 84 24.11 -19.68 9.88
C THR A 84 24.24 -20.88 10.83
N ALA A 85 24.82 -20.69 12.01
CA ALA A 85 24.94 -21.75 13.02
C ALA A 85 23.55 -22.11 13.58
N VAL A 86 23.20 -23.41 13.56
CA VAL A 86 21.93 -23.94 14.07
C VAL A 86 22.20 -24.71 15.36
N LEU A 87 21.65 -24.25 16.48
CA LEU A 87 21.84 -24.91 17.79
C LEU A 87 20.97 -26.16 17.96
N THR A 88 19.71 -26.11 17.50
CA THR A 88 18.78 -27.23 17.60
C THR A 88 17.82 -27.17 16.42
N LYS A 89 17.49 -28.34 15.86
CA LYS A 89 16.56 -28.47 14.72
C LYS A 89 15.57 -29.58 15.03
N THR A 90 14.28 -29.26 14.96
CA THR A 90 13.19 -30.23 15.05
C THR A 90 12.40 -30.21 13.75
N VAL A 91 12.05 -31.38 13.23
CA VAL A 91 11.24 -31.52 12.01
C VAL A 91 10.01 -32.33 12.38
N THR A 92 8.84 -31.74 12.26
CA THR A 92 7.55 -32.40 12.48
C THR A 92 6.91 -32.66 11.13
N PRO A 93 6.89 -33.91 10.64
CA PRO A 93 6.21 -34.23 9.38
C PRO A 93 4.71 -34.02 9.52
N LEU A 94 4.10 -33.38 8.52
CA LEU A 94 2.65 -33.25 8.40
C LEU A 94 2.12 -34.49 7.67
N THR A 95 1.24 -35.25 8.32
CA THR A 95 0.43 -36.29 7.67
C THR A 95 -0.74 -35.61 6.97
N LEU A 96 -0.62 -35.42 5.65
CA LEU A 96 -1.71 -34.95 4.80
C LEU A 96 -2.38 -36.18 4.18
N ASP A 97 -3.62 -36.45 4.56
CA ASP A 97 -4.49 -37.37 3.82
C ASP A 97 -5.10 -36.61 2.65
N VAL A 98 -4.93 -37.13 1.43
CA VAL A 98 -5.58 -36.58 0.24
C VAL A 98 -7.07 -36.88 0.34
N VAL A 99 -7.87 -35.88 0.73
CA VAL A 99 -9.32 -36.03 0.91
C VAL A 99 -10.08 -35.92 -0.41
N ASP A 100 -9.59 -35.11 -1.35
CA ASP A 100 -10.20 -34.95 -2.68
C ASP A 100 -9.21 -34.35 -3.70
N GLU A 101 -9.26 -34.80 -4.95
CA GLU A 101 -8.51 -34.25 -6.08
C GLU A 101 -9.51 -33.79 -7.15
N SER A 102 -9.62 -32.48 -7.37
CA SER A 102 -10.42 -31.91 -8.47
C SER A 102 -9.49 -31.34 -9.56
N VAL A 103 -9.49 -31.97 -10.74
CA VAL A 103 -8.80 -31.45 -11.93
C VAL A 103 -9.76 -30.54 -12.70
N GLN A 104 -9.50 -29.24 -12.72
CA GLN A 104 -10.21 -28.32 -13.62
C GLN A 104 -9.37 -28.10 -14.88
N VAL A 105 -9.89 -28.59 -16.01
CA VAL A 105 -9.37 -28.29 -17.33
C VAL A 105 -9.95 -26.95 -17.75
N MET A 106 -9.08 -25.97 -18.01
CA MET A 106 -9.47 -24.68 -18.55
C MET A 106 -9.25 -24.75 -20.06
N ASP A 107 -10.32 -24.72 -20.85
CA ASP A 107 -10.23 -24.61 -22.30
C ASP A 107 -9.66 -23.23 -22.66
N THR A 108 -8.52 -23.24 -23.34
CA THR A 108 -7.94 -22.05 -23.96
C THR A 108 -8.27 -22.08 -25.45
N GLU A 109 -9.34 -21.38 -25.83
CA GLU A 109 -9.46 -20.77 -27.17
C GLU A 109 -8.78 -19.39 -27.19
#